data_AF-A0A7W1UQ13-F1
#
_entry.id   AF-A0A7W1UQ13-F1
#
_cell.length_a   1.000
_cell.length_b   1.000
_cell.length_c   1.000
_cell.angle_alpha   90.00
_cell.angle_beta   90.00
_cell.angle_gamma   90.00
#
_symmetry.space_group_name_H-M   'P 1'
#
loop_
_entity.id
_entity.type
_entity.pdbx_description
1 polymer ?
#
loop_
_entity_poly.entity_id
_entity_poly.type
_entity_poly.pdbx_seq_one_letter_code
_entity_poly.pdbx_strand_id
1 'polypeptide(L)'
;HILCCTTRKCHNYPDSFTYKFIEIPDHPAVGIFFRFDEAYNFIREGVSKGGVYIHCHAGISRSSTFVIAYLMREYRVRYSEALIFAGRKRSCVNPNEGFKLQLQYYDTTFDRDPGHEAELAKPKLT
;
A
#
# COMPACT_ATOMS: atom_id res chain seq x y z
N HIS A 1 0.27 -11.92 -9.18
CA HIS A 1 0.18 -10.55 -9.75
C HIS A 1 1.40 -9.75 -9.31
N ILE A 2 1.88 -8.82 -10.14
CA ILE A 2 3.04 -7.97 -9.81
C ILE A 2 2.68 -6.50 -10.03
N LEU A 3 2.81 -5.69 -8.98
CA LEU A 3 2.63 -4.24 -9.03
C LEU A 3 4.00 -3.55 -9.01
N CYS A 4 4.36 -2.93 -10.13
CA CYS A 4 5.62 -2.21 -10.32
C CYS A 4 5.41 -0.71 -10.11
N CYS A 5 5.91 -0.16 -9.00
CA CYS A 5 5.80 1.26 -8.64
C CYS A 5 7.14 1.98 -8.83
N THR A 6 7.62 2.03 -10.07
CA THR A 6 8.93 2.56 -10.47
C THR A 6 8.80 3.58 -11.59
N THR A 7 9.91 4.17 -12.03
CA THR A 7 9.97 5.07 -13.21
C THR A 7 10.40 4.34 -14.48
N ARG A 8 10.56 3.01 -14.42
CA ARG A 8 10.91 2.16 -15.56
C ARG A 8 10.08 0.89 -15.51
N LYS A 9 9.46 0.54 -16.64
CA LYS A 9 8.71 -0.71 -16.78
C LYS A 9 9.65 -1.91 -16.59
N CYS A 10 9.17 -2.93 -15.91
CA CYS A 10 9.87 -4.20 -15.77
C CYS A 10 8.84 -5.34 -15.84
N HIS A 11 8.97 -6.20 -16.86
CA HIS A 11 8.16 -7.40 -17.05
C HIS A 11 9.13 -8.56 -17.30
N ASN A 12 9.82 -9.00 -16.25
CA ASN A 12 10.88 -10.00 -16.38
C ASN A 12 10.33 -11.39 -16.72
N TYR A 13 9.05 -11.66 -16.41
CA TYR A 13 8.39 -12.94 -16.63
C TYR A 13 6.95 -12.71 -17.16
N PRO A 14 6.80 -12.11 -18.35
CA PRO A 14 5.52 -11.63 -18.85
C PRO A 14 4.48 -12.74 -19.06
N ASP A 15 4.94 -13.96 -19.35
CA ASP A 15 4.06 -15.13 -19.57
C ASP A 15 3.63 -15.80 -18.27
N SER A 16 4.29 -15.48 -17.15
CA SER A 16 4.06 -16.13 -15.84
C SER A 16 3.24 -15.28 -14.88
N PHE A 17 3.18 -13.96 -15.08
CA PHE A 17 2.49 -13.06 -14.15
C PHE A 17 1.70 -11.97 -14.86
N THR A 18 0.56 -11.62 -14.28
CA THR A 18 -0.15 -10.38 -14.57
C THR A 18 0.58 -9.20 -13.94
N TYR A 19 0.97 -8.22 -14.75
CA TYR A 19 1.66 -7.01 -14.31
C TYR A 19 0.75 -5.78 -14.35
N LYS A 20 1.00 -4.86 -13.42
CA LYS A 20 0.53 -3.48 -13.50
C LYS A 20 1.69 -2.54 -13.17
N PHE A 21 1.84 -1.52 -14.01
CA PHE A 21 2.87 -0.50 -13.84
C PHE A 21 2.22 0.82 -13.44
N ILE A 22 2.57 1.31 -12.25
CA ILE A 22 2.21 2.64 -11.79
C ILE A 22 3.49 3.47 -11.82
N GLU A 23 3.62 4.28 -12.87
CA GLU A 23 4.76 5.16 -13.03
C GLU A 23 4.74 6.25 -11.96
N ILE A 24 5.70 6.20 -11.04
CA ILE A 24 5.75 7.17 -9.95
C ILE A 24 7.18 7.43 -9.44
N PRO A 25 7.64 8.69 -9.46
CA PRO A 25 8.88 9.10 -8.81
C PRO A 25 8.79 9.04 -7.28
N ASP A 26 9.92 8.83 -6.62
CA ASP A 26 10.01 8.88 -5.16
C ASP A 26 10.32 10.30 -4.69
N HIS A 27 9.33 11.18 -4.76
CA HIS A 27 9.50 12.59 -4.43
C HIS A 27 8.32 13.10 -3.58
N PRO A 28 8.56 13.85 -2.50
CA PRO A 28 7.51 14.31 -1.59
C PRO A 28 6.36 15.09 -2.25
N ALA A 29 6.66 15.85 -3.30
CA ALA A 29 5.66 16.63 -4.03
C ALA A 29 4.78 15.80 -5.01
N VAL A 30 5.06 14.51 -5.18
CA VAL A 30 4.29 13.65 -6.10
C VAL A 30 2.99 13.19 -5.43
N GLY A 31 1.87 13.35 -6.14
CA GLY A 31 0.56 12.90 -5.69
C GLY A 31 0.36 11.39 -5.81
N ILE A 32 0.97 10.60 -4.92
CA ILE A 32 0.77 9.15 -4.85
C ILE A 32 -0.65 8.77 -4.42
N PHE A 33 -1.31 9.64 -3.65
CA PHE A 33 -2.69 9.49 -3.20
C PHE A 33 -3.65 9.17 -4.35
N PHE A 34 -3.51 9.87 -5.48
CA PHE A 34 -4.37 9.68 -6.66
C PHE A 34 -4.23 8.31 -7.32
N ARG A 35 -3.25 7.50 -6.90
CA ARG A 35 -3.01 6.14 -7.40
C ARG A 35 -3.55 5.05 -6.47
N PHE A 36 -4.08 5.41 -5.30
CA PHE A 36 -4.51 4.43 -4.30
C PHE A 36 -5.67 3.56 -4.76
N ASP A 37 -6.69 4.12 -5.42
CA ASP A 37 -7.81 3.33 -5.95
C ASP A 37 -7.37 2.34 -7.04
N GLU A 38 -6.56 2.83 -7.97
CA GLU A 38 -5.98 2.02 -9.04
C GLU A 38 -5.15 0.86 -8.47
N ALA A 39 -4.31 1.13 -7.47
CA ALA A 39 -3.49 0.13 -6.82
C ALA A 39 -4.34 -0.86 -6.00
N TYR A 40 -5.30 -0.37 -5.22
CA TYR A 40 -6.17 -1.20 -4.38
C TYR A 40 -6.91 -2.24 -5.20
N ASN A 41 -7.55 -1.85 -6.31
CA ASN A 41 -8.30 -2.76 -7.17
C ASN A 41 -7.41 -3.88 -7.73
N PHE A 42 -6.20 -3.53 -8.19
CA PHE A 42 -5.25 -4.53 -8.69
C PHE A 42 -4.73 -5.46 -7.60
N ILE A 43 -4.44 -4.93 -6.41
CA ILE A 43 -3.97 -5.74 -5.28
C ILE A 43 -5.06 -6.71 -4.84
N ARG A 44 -6.31 -6.23 -4.70
CA ARG A 44 -7.45 -7.08 -4.31
C ARG A 44 -7.72 -8.20 -5.29
N GLU A 45 -7.71 -7.91 -6.59
CA GLU A 45 -7.84 -8.93 -7.63
C GLU A 45 -6.72 -9.97 -7.54
N GLY A 46 -5.47 -9.52 -7.35
CA GLY A 46 -4.36 -10.45 -7.27
C GLY A 46 -4.36 -11.31 -6.01
N VAL A 47 -4.84 -10.77 -4.88
CA VAL A 47 -5.03 -11.53 -3.62
C VAL A 47 -6.14 -12.56 -3.78
N SER A 48 -7.27 -12.25 -4.43
CA SER A 48 -8.35 -13.22 -4.64
C SER A 48 -7.96 -14.38 -5.58
N LYS A 49 -6.94 -14.16 -6.42
CA LYS A 49 -6.37 -15.16 -7.35
C LYS A 49 -5.09 -15.81 -6.82
N GLY A 50 -4.67 -15.51 -5.59
CA GLY A 50 -3.45 -16.02 -4.97
C GLY A 50 -2.70 -14.93 -4.21
N GLY A 51 -1.74 -14.27 -4.87
CA GLY A 51 -0.89 -13.27 -4.21
C GLY A 51 -0.38 -12.16 -5.13
N VAL A 52 0.08 -11.09 -4.49
CA VAL A 52 0.62 -9.89 -5.14
C VAL A 52 2.01 -9.60 -4.64
N TYR A 53 2.95 -9.43 -5.56
CA TYR A 53 4.26 -8.87 -5.26
C TYR A 53 4.28 -7.39 -5.64
N ILE A 54 4.48 -6.52 -4.65
CA ILE A 54 4.52 -5.06 -4.84
C ILE A 54 5.95 -4.60 -4.64
N HIS A 55 6.55 -3.93 -5.62
CA HIS A 55 7.92 -3.46 -5.50
C HIS A 55 8.15 -2.07 -6.10
N CYS A 56 9.18 -1.42 -5.60
CA CYS A 56 9.76 -0.22 -6.20
C CYS A 56 11.27 -0.46 -6.41
N HIS A 57 12.10 0.58 -6.42
CA HIS A 57 13.55 0.41 -6.56
C HIS A 57 14.20 -0.20 -5.31
N ALA A 58 13.93 0.36 -4.12
CA ALA A 58 14.58 -0.06 -2.87
C ALA A 58 13.65 -0.85 -1.92
N GLY A 59 12.35 -0.89 -2.20
CA GLY A 59 11.36 -1.47 -1.28
C GLY A 59 11.23 -0.72 0.04
N ILE A 60 11.51 0.60 0.04
CA ILE A 60 11.52 1.48 1.22
C ILE A 60 10.31 2.41 1.25
N SER A 61 10.11 3.20 0.19
CA SER A 61 9.11 4.29 0.16
C SER A 61 7.90 3.95 -0.72
N ARG A 62 7.95 4.14 -2.04
CA ARG A 62 6.78 3.94 -2.95
C ARG A 62 5.98 2.65 -2.73
N SER A 63 6.64 1.49 -2.77
CA SER A 63 5.95 0.21 -2.63
C SER A 63 5.37 0.02 -1.23
N SER A 64 6.05 0.51 -0.18
CA SER A 64 5.53 0.44 1.18
C SER A 64 4.35 1.38 1.38
N THR A 65 4.34 2.54 0.74
CA THR A 65 3.18 3.44 0.72
C THR A 65 1.93 2.74 0.18
N PHE A 66 2.03 2.02 -0.95
CA PHE A 66 0.89 1.25 -1.48
C PHE A 66 0.47 0.11 -0.56
N VAL A 67 1.42 -0.59 0.07
CA VAL A 67 1.10 -1.61 1.08
C VAL A 67 0.34 -0.99 2.25
N ILE A 68 0.81 0.12 2.81
CA ILE A 68 0.16 0.80 3.95
C ILE A 68 -1.24 1.27 3.56
N ALA A 69 -1.40 1.92 2.40
CA ALA A 69 -2.71 2.35 1.90
C ALA A 69 -3.68 1.16 1.71
N TYR A 70 -3.19 0.04 1.17
CA TYR A 70 -3.97 -1.19 1.06
C TYR A 70 -4.40 -1.72 2.43
N LEU A 71 -3.48 -1.80 3.40
CA LEU A 71 -3.78 -2.29 4.75
C LEU A 71 -4.84 -1.41 5.44
N MET A 72 -4.69 -0.09 5.35
CA MET A 72 -5.65 0.87 5.91
C MET A 72 -7.05 0.64 5.35
N ARG A 73 -7.20 0.55 4.02
CA ARG A 73 -8.50 0.37 3.38
C ARG A 73 -9.10 -1.01 3.62
N GLU A 74 -8.29 -2.06 3.48
CA GLU A 74 -8.76 -3.45 3.54
C GLU A 74 -9.17 -3.85 4.95
N TYR A 75 -8.38 -3.46 5.95
CA TYR A 75 -8.59 -3.86 7.34
C TYR A 75 -9.23 -2.75 8.18
N ARG A 76 -9.54 -1.60 7.59
CA ARG A 76 -10.11 -0.42 8.27
C ARG A 76 -9.30 0.00 9.50
N VAL A 77 -7.98 -0.06 9.39
CA VAL A 77 -7.03 0.33 10.45
C VAL A 77 -6.45 1.70 10.18
N ARG A 78 -6.02 2.39 11.24
CA ARG A 78 -5.43 3.72 11.13
C ARG A 78 -4.06 3.67 10.45
N TYR A 79 -3.60 4.81 9.95
CA TYR A 79 -2.28 4.93 9.34
C TYR A 79 -1.16 4.43 10.27
N SER A 80 -1.22 4.77 11.55
CA SER A 80 -0.22 4.37 12.55
C SER A 80 -0.15 2.85 12.70
N GLU A 81 -1.28 2.17 12.76
CA GLU A 81 -1.36 0.72 12.89
C GLU A 81 -0.83 0.00 11.65
N ALA A 82 -1.26 0.45 10.47
CA ALA A 82 -0.79 -0.09 9.19
C ALA A 82 0.73 0.11 9.02
N LEU A 83 1.26 1.27 9.40
CA LEU A 83 2.71 1.55 9.36
C LEU A 83 3.48 0.65 10.33
N ILE A 84 3.01 0.49 11.58
CA ILE A 84 3.65 -0.39 12.57
C ILE A 84 3.66 -1.84 12.07
N PHE A 85 2.54 -2.32 11.54
CA PHE A 85 2.46 -3.68 11.01
C PHE A 85 3.43 -3.89 9.84
N ALA A 86 3.43 -2.98 8.86
CA ALA A 86 4.34 -3.06 7.72
C ALA A 86 5.82 -3.02 8.17
N GLY A 87 6.15 -2.15 9.13
CA GLY A 87 7.49 -2.04 9.71
C GLY A 87 7.94 -3.30 10.45
N ARG A 88 7.03 -3.99 11.15
CA ARG A 88 7.32 -5.28 11.81
C ARG A 88 7.64 -6.39 10.80
N LYS A 89 6.97 -6.41 9.65
CA LYS A 89 7.23 -7.41 8.60
C LYS A 89 8.43 -7.03 7.71
N ARG A 90 8.76 -5.74 7.60
CA ARG A 90 9.92 -5.23 6.84
C ARG A 90 10.46 -3.93 7.47
N SER A 91 11.57 -4.06 8.21
CA SER A 91 12.15 -2.96 9.01
C SER A 91 12.59 -1.72 8.22
N CYS A 92 12.87 -1.85 6.93
CA CYS A 92 13.26 -0.73 6.07
C CYS A 92 12.07 0.06 5.51
N VAL A 93 10.82 -0.26 5.89
CA VAL A 93 9.64 0.52 5.49
C VAL A 93 9.77 1.94 6.04
N ASN A 94 9.87 2.90 5.13
CA ASN A 94 9.92 4.32 5.46
C ASN A 94 9.49 5.15 4.22
N PRO A 95 8.18 5.36 4.02
CA PRO A 95 7.68 6.32 3.04
C PRO A 95 8.38 7.67 3.16
N ASN A 96 8.59 8.38 2.05
CA ASN A 96 9.05 9.77 2.14
C ASN A 96 7.98 10.64 2.84
N GLU A 97 8.40 11.80 3.36
CA GLU A 97 7.52 12.66 4.18
C GLU A 97 6.24 13.11 3.45
N GLY A 98 6.32 13.41 2.16
CA GLY A 98 5.14 13.79 1.38
C GLY A 98 4.14 12.64 1.22
N PHE A 99 4.62 11.41 1.12
CA PHE A 99 3.78 10.22 1.09
C PHE A 99 3.18 9.89 2.45
N LYS A 100 3.92 10.13 3.55
CA LYS A 100 3.37 10.01 4.91
C LYS A 100 2.20 10.97 5.12
N LEU A 101 2.36 12.24 4.72
CA LEU A 101 1.29 13.23 4.80
C LEU A 101 0.06 12.82 3.97
N GLN A 102 0.27 12.28 2.77
CA GLN A 102 -0.81 11.76 1.92
C GLN A 102 -1.51 10.52 2.51
N LEU A 103 -0.78 9.63 3.19
CA LEU A 103 -1.37 8.50 3.92
C LEU A 103 -2.17 8.99 5.15
N GLN A 104 -1.66 9.97 5.88
CA GLN A 104 -2.40 10.57 7.00
C GLN A 104 -3.67 11.27 6.54
N TYR A 105 -3.62 11.98 5.40
CA TYR A 105 -4.81 12.52 4.76
C TYR A 105 -5.76 11.40 4.33
N TYR A 106 -5.26 10.31 3.76
CA TYR A 106 -6.10 9.16 3.40
C TYR A 106 -6.84 8.58 4.60
N ASP A 107 -6.21 8.53 5.78
CA ASP A 107 -6.83 8.11 7.04
C ASP A 107 -8.03 8.98 7.46
N THR A 108 -8.09 10.25 7.01
CA THR A 108 -9.25 11.11 7.29
C THR A 108 -10.41 10.92 6.31
N THR A 109 -10.20 10.19 5.22
CA THR A 109 -11.23 9.94 4.19
C THR A 109 -12.13 8.74 4.49
N PHE A 110 -11.82 7.95 5.52
CA PHE A 110 -12.63 6.82 5.94
C PHE A 110 -13.65 7.24 7.00
N ASP A 111 -14.91 6.87 6.80
CA ASP A 111 -15.94 7.01 7.83
C ASP A 111 -15.56 6.18 9.05
N ARG A 112 -15.48 6.85 10.20
CA ARG A 112 -15.23 6.21 11.48
C ARG A 112 -16.53 5.57 11.93
N ASP A 113 -16.61 4.25 11.92
CA ASP A 113 -17.69 3.54 12.60
C ASP A 113 -17.31 3.38 14.09
N PRO A 114 -17.97 4.09 15.03
CA PRO A 114 -17.68 3.97 16.45
C PRO A 114 -17.92 2.55 17.01
N GLY A 115 -18.71 1.71 16.33
CA GLY A 115 -18.90 0.31 16.71
C GLY A 115 -17.67 -0.57 16.43
N HIS A 116 -16.75 -0.12 15.57
CA HIS A 116 -15.59 -0.90 15.13
C HIS A 116 -14.39 -0.80 16.08
N GLU A 117 -14.20 0.33 16.77
CA GLU A 117 -13.13 0.52 17.76
C GLU A 117 -13.22 -0.49 18.92
N ALA A 118 -14.44 -0.92 19.29
CA ALA A 118 -14.67 -1.95 20.30
C ALA A 118 -14.39 -3.39 19.82
N GLU A 119 -14.47 -3.64 18.50
CA GLU A 119 -14.20 -4.96 17.89
C GLU A 119 -12.71 -5.17 17.56
N LEU A 120 -11.94 -4.08 17.48
CA LEU A 120 -10.51 -4.02 17.14
C LEU A 120 -9.56 -4.48 18.27
N ALA A 121 -10.06 -4.79 19.47
CA ALA A 121 -9.28 -5.40 20.55
C ALA A 121 -8.88 -6.87 20.29
N LYS A 122 -9.26 -7.44 19.13
CA LYS A 122 -8.83 -8.78 18.67
C LYS A 122 -7.80 -8.61 17.54
N PRO A 123 -6.71 -9.41 17.53
CA PRO A 123 -5.64 -9.22 16.56
C PRO A 123 -6.12 -9.56 15.14
N LYS A 124 -6.46 -8.53 14.35
CA LYS A 124 -6.86 -8.66 12.93
C LYS A 124 -5.68 -8.73 11.96
N LEU A 125 -4.46 -8.58 12.47
CA LEU A 125 -3.22 -8.75 11.73
C LEU A 125 -2.31 -9.71 12.52
N THR A 126 -2.40 -11.00 12.20
CA THR A 126 -1.45 -12.04 12.64
C THR A 126 -0.34 -12.19 11.58
#